data_AF-A0A8T6DKI8-F1
#
_entry.id   AF-A0A8T6DKI8-F1
#
_cell.length_a   1.000
_cell.length_b   1.000
_cell.length_c   1.000
_cell.angle_alpha   90.00
_cell.angle_beta   90.00
_cell.angle_gamma   90.00
#
_symmetry.space_group_name_H-M   'P 1'
#
loop_
_entity.id
_entity.type
_entity.pdbx_description
1 polymer ?
#
loop_
_entity_poly.entity_id
_entity_poly.type
_entity_poly.pdbx_seq_one_letter_code
_entity_poly.pdbx_strand_id
1 'polypeptide(L)'
;MIENGAPFKLIYGYGGSSEIMAAFDRGETDGTRRCGPGTVPRLYPEWIEQGRMVPIFYSKKPYNDEWLARLGHSGPLPSFRDLPGLTFDPAQAEGLELNLLVTELSRVFVMPEDVPADVTQYWQSAFDQIVVDATFIEQLTIAGYEEAYGYGRAEDIQDIIERVQSASQETRDVALGLSGVGNLTVN
;
A
#
# COMPACT_ATOMS: atom_id res chain seq x y z
N MET A 1 4.43 -4.46 28.39
CA MET A 1 5.26 -3.84 27.34
C MET A 1 4.72 -4.32 26.01
N ILE A 2 4.59 -3.44 25.02
CA ILE A 2 4.08 -3.79 23.69
C ILE A 2 5.09 -4.77 23.07
N GLU A 3 4.64 -5.95 22.63
CA GLU A 3 5.49 -7.06 22.15
C GLU A 3 6.54 -6.67 21.11
N ASN A 4 6.34 -5.55 20.41
CA ASN A 4 7.17 -5.14 19.27
C ASN A 4 8.14 -3.98 19.57
N GLY A 5 8.25 -3.53 20.83
CA GLY A 5 9.18 -2.45 21.23
C GLY A 5 8.89 -1.06 20.65
N ALA A 6 7.88 -0.92 19.79
CA ALA A 6 7.46 0.35 19.20
C ALA A 6 6.67 1.21 20.22
N PRO A 7 6.74 2.56 20.12
CA PRO A 7 6.04 3.47 21.03
C PRO A 7 4.54 3.58 20.74
N PHE A 8 3.96 2.67 19.95
CA PHE A 8 2.55 2.65 19.57
C PHE A 8 1.95 1.25 19.73
N LYS A 9 0.68 1.20 20.12
CA LYS A 9 -0.09 -0.03 20.24
C LYS A 9 -0.85 -0.28 18.93
N LEU A 10 -0.65 -1.45 18.33
CA LEU A 10 -1.47 -1.90 17.20
C LEU A 10 -2.87 -2.30 17.71
N ILE A 11 -3.91 -1.71 17.13
CA ILE A 11 -5.31 -2.01 17.44
C ILE A 11 -5.89 -2.84 16.30
N TYR A 12 -6.40 -4.02 16.65
CA TYR A 12 -7.03 -4.96 15.73
C TYR A 12 -8.54 -5.05 16.00
N GLY A 13 -9.30 -5.65 15.07
CA GLY A 13 -10.73 -5.94 15.25
C GLY A 13 -11.68 -5.05 14.46
N TYR A 14 -11.19 -4.02 13.76
CA TYR A 14 -11.99 -3.25 12.81
C TYR A 14 -12.27 -4.07 11.53
N GLY A 15 -13.51 -4.04 11.06
CA GLY A 15 -14.02 -4.78 9.89
C GLY A 15 -13.51 -4.29 8.54
N GLY A 16 -12.69 -3.23 8.50
CA GLY A 16 -12.03 -2.77 7.30
C GLY A 16 -11.54 -1.34 7.38
N SER A 17 -11.02 -0.83 6.25
CA SER A 17 -10.46 0.53 6.17
C SER A 17 -11.48 1.62 6.54
N SER A 18 -12.75 1.46 6.17
CA SER A 18 -13.80 2.44 6.51
C SER A 18 -14.04 2.53 8.01
N GLU A 19 -14.04 1.40 8.72
CA GLU A 19 -14.19 1.39 10.18
C GLU A 19 -12.96 1.97 10.88
N ILE A 20 -11.76 1.71 10.38
CA ILE A 20 -10.51 2.32 10.90
C ILE A 20 -10.56 3.84 10.76
N MET A 21 -10.99 4.36 9.61
CA MET A 21 -11.11 5.80 9.39
C MET A 21 -12.19 6.42 10.29
N ALA A 22 -13.34 5.75 10.45
CA ALA A 22 -14.39 6.23 11.34
C ALA A 22 -13.98 6.17 12.82
N ALA A 23 -13.18 5.18 13.22
CA ALA A 23 -12.60 5.10 14.56
C ALA A 23 -11.63 6.26 14.84
N PHE A 24 -10.76 6.58 13.88
CA PHE A 24 -9.92 7.77 13.95
C PHE A 24 -10.76 9.05 14.02
N ASP A 25 -11.82 9.13 13.22
CA ASP A 25 -12.71 10.31 13.22
C ASP A 25 -13.37 10.54 14.58
N ARG A 26 -13.85 9.46 15.22
CA ARG A 26 -14.43 9.48 16.57
C ARG A 26 -13.41 9.60 17.71
N GLY A 27 -12.12 9.60 17.41
CA GLY A 27 -11.05 9.66 18.42
C GLY A 27 -10.83 8.36 19.19
N GLU A 28 -11.26 7.21 18.66
CA GLU A 28 -10.97 5.89 19.24
C GLU A 28 -9.52 5.46 19.01
N THR A 29 -8.84 6.02 18.00
CA THR A 29 -7.43 5.77 17.70
C THR A 29 -6.69 7.09 17.51
N ASP A 30 -5.46 7.17 18.02
CA ASP A 30 -4.63 8.38 17.92
C ASP A 30 -4.02 8.61 16.52
N GLY A 31 -4.04 7.58 15.66
CA GLY A 31 -3.45 7.65 14.33
C GLY A 31 -4.02 6.61 13.38
N THR A 32 -3.83 6.84 12.08
CA THR A 32 -4.28 5.93 11.03
C THR A 32 -3.27 5.89 9.89
N ARG A 33 -3.11 4.72 9.26
CA ARG A 33 -2.34 4.57 8.01
C ARG A 33 -3.18 4.85 6.75
N ARG A 34 -4.44 5.26 6.92
CA ARG A 34 -5.45 5.41 5.86
C ARG A 34 -5.80 6.87 5.57
N CYS A 35 -4.79 7.74 5.57
CA CYS A 35 -4.95 9.19 5.45
C CYS A 35 -4.18 9.79 4.25
N GLY A 36 -4.10 9.06 3.13
CA GLY A 36 -3.36 9.51 1.94
C GLY A 36 -4.10 10.55 1.09
N PRO A 37 -3.40 11.17 0.12
CA PRO A 37 -3.91 12.25 -0.73
C PRO A 37 -5.10 11.83 -1.60
N GLY A 38 -5.21 10.57 -2.03
CA GLY A 38 -6.38 10.07 -2.77
C GLY A 38 -7.63 9.79 -1.91
N THR A 39 -7.55 9.90 -0.59
CA THR A 39 -8.65 9.55 0.32
C THR A 39 -9.15 10.74 1.12
N VAL A 40 -8.27 11.44 1.83
CA VAL A 40 -8.67 12.45 2.82
C VAL A 40 -9.34 13.66 2.17
N PRO A 41 -8.79 14.31 1.12
CA PRO A 41 -9.43 15.47 0.51
C PRO A 41 -10.86 15.23 0.04
N ARG A 42 -11.18 13.99 -0.36
CA ARG A 42 -12.49 13.62 -0.92
C ARG A 42 -13.48 13.17 0.16
N LEU A 43 -13.03 12.39 1.12
CA LEU A 43 -13.92 11.72 2.08
C LEU A 43 -13.93 12.37 3.46
N TYR A 44 -12.84 13.03 3.86
CA TYR A 44 -12.65 13.64 5.18
C TYR A 44 -11.90 15.00 5.07
N PRO A 45 -12.34 15.93 4.20
CA PRO A 45 -11.65 17.20 3.99
C PRO A 45 -11.48 17.99 5.31
N GLU A 46 -12.43 17.85 6.23
CA GLU A 46 -12.42 18.50 7.54
C GLU A 46 -11.21 18.10 8.39
N TRP A 47 -10.59 16.94 8.17
CA TRP A 47 -9.37 16.56 8.90
C TRP A 47 -8.20 17.48 8.59
N ILE A 48 -8.12 17.97 7.34
CA ILE A 48 -7.12 18.95 6.91
C ILE A 48 -7.48 20.33 7.47
N GLU A 49 -8.74 20.75 7.30
CA GLU A 49 -9.23 22.07 7.74
C GLU A 49 -9.07 22.28 9.25
N GLN A 50 -9.27 21.22 10.03
CA GLN A 50 -9.15 21.23 11.49
C GLN A 50 -7.70 20.99 11.97
N GLY A 51 -6.74 20.75 11.07
CA GLY A 51 -5.35 20.48 11.42
C GLY A 51 -5.16 19.17 12.22
N ARG A 52 -6.04 18.18 12.02
CA ARG A 52 -6.00 16.89 12.75
C ARG A 52 -4.94 15.93 12.22
N MET A 53 -4.39 16.20 11.03
CA MET A 53 -3.43 15.32 10.40
C MET A 53 -2.01 15.81 10.59
N VAL A 54 -1.19 14.99 11.24
CA VAL A 54 0.25 15.21 11.39
C VAL A 54 0.97 14.05 10.70
N PRO A 55 1.62 14.27 9.55
CA PRO A 55 2.39 13.22 8.90
C PRO A 55 3.68 12.92 9.69
N ILE A 56 4.02 11.64 9.84
CA ILE A 56 5.17 11.19 10.67
C ILE A 56 6.28 10.59 9.80
N PHE A 57 5.94 9.65 8.91
CA PHE A 57 6.86 9.00 7.98
C PHE A 57 6.08 8.42 6.78
N TYR A 58 6.78 8.02 5.73
CA TYR A 58 6.21 7.24 4.63
C TYR A 58 6.76 5.80 4.64
N SER A 59 5.99 4.84 4.11
CA SER A 59 6.41 3.42 4.06
C SER A 59 6.76 2.91 2.66
N LYS A 60 6.18 3.51 1.61
CA LYS A 60 6.35 3.07 0.22
C LYS A 60 7.07 4.12 -0.62
N LYS A 61 6.39 5.25 -0.85
CA LYS A 61 6.88 6.37 -1.65
C LYS A 61 6.79 7.65 -0.82
N PRO A 62 7.74 8.58 -0.98
CA PRO A 62 7.61 9.92 -0.42
C PRO A 62 6.32 10.56 -0.90
N TYR A 63 5.68 11.33 -0.02
CA TYR A 63 4.60 12.21 -0.43
C TYR A 63 5.17 13.44 -1.16
N ASN A 64 4.41 14.00 -2.10
CA ASN A 64 4.80 15.22 -2.80
C ASN A 64 4.74 16.44 -1.86
N ASP A 65 5.51 17.49 -2.18
CA ASP A 65 5.63 18.69 -1.36
C ASP A 65 4.30 19.46 -1.23
N GLU A 66 3.47 19.42 -2.28
CA GLU A 66 2.15 20.07 -2.28
C GLU A 66 1.22 19.47 -1.21
N TRP A 67 1.17 18.14 -1.14
CA TRP A 67 0.40 17.43 -0.14
C TRP A 67 0.89 17.75 1.27
N LEU A 68 2.20 17.71 1.51
CA LEU A 68 2.76 18.04 2.82
C LEU A 68 2.46 19.48 3.23
N ALA A 69 2.57 20.43 2.30
CA ALA A 69 2.22 21.82 2.54
C ALA A 69 0.75 22.01 2.91
N ARG A 70 -0.17 21.26 2.29
CA ARG A 70 -1.60 21.25 2.66
C ARG A 70 -1.84 20.79 4.10
N LEU A 71 -0.97 19.94 4.64
CA LEU A 71 -1.02 19.49 6.04
C LEU A 71 -0.28 20.43 7.00
N GLY A 72 0.23 21.57 6.51
CA GLY A 72 1.05 22.48 7.30
C GLY A 72 2.44 21.91 7.64
N HIS A 73 2.89 20.89 6.93
CA HIS A 73 4.22 20.30 7.11
C HIS A 73 5.22 20.89 6.13
N SER A 74 6.45 21.15 6.60
CA SER A 74 7.53 21.68 5.78
C SER A 74 8.73 20.73 5.79
N GLY A 75 9.25 20.41 4.61
CA GLY A 75 10.40 19.53 4.43
C GLY A 75 10.02 18.07 4.17
N PRO A 76 11.02 17.23 3.87
CA PRO A 76 10.78 15.82 3.57
C PRO A 76 10.45 15.04 4.84
N LEU A 77 9.50 14.11 4.72
CA LEU A 77 9.28 13.08 5.74
C LEU A 77 10.37 12.01 5.67
N PRO A 78 10.77 11.41 6.79
CA PRO A 78 11.64 10.24 6.76
C PRO A 78 10.92 9.02 6.18
N SER A 79 11.68 8.12 5.56
CA SER A 79 11.20 6.76 5.33
C SER A 79 11.02 6.06 6.68
N PHE A 80 10.06 5.14 6.76
CA PHE A 80 9.95 4.21 7.88
C PHE A 80 11.29 3.49 8.14
N ARG A 81 12.04 3.19 7.09
CA ARG A 81 13.34 2.51 7.16
C ARG A 81 14.44 3.33 7.84
N ASP A 82 14.29 4.66 7.83
CA ASP A 82 15.28 5.60 8.34
C ASP A 82 14.93 6.10 9.74
N LEU A 83 13.88 5.54 10.37
CA LEU A 83 13.46 5.97 11.70
C LEU A 83 14.54 5.61 12.76
N PRO A 84 14.85 6.54 13.67
CA PRO A 84 15.83 6.29 14.72
C PRO A 84 15.49 5.07 15.57
N GLY A 85 16.49 4.23 15.83
CA GLY A 85 16.34 3.04 16.67
C GLY A 85 15.85 1.79 15.93
N LEU A 86 15.57 1.88 14.62
CA LEU A 86 15.33 0.70 13.79
C LEU A 86 16.63 0.20 13.19
N THR A 87 16.85 -1.11 13.30
CA THR A 87 17.95 -1.82 12.65
C THR A 87 17.36 -3.00 11.90
N PHE A 88 17.74 -3.15 10.64
CA PHE A 88 17.33 -4.27 9.80
C PHE A 88 18.57 -5.09 9.46
N ASP A 89 18.52 -6.39 9.71
CA ASP A 89 19.48 -7.30 9.06
C ASP A 89 19.18 -7.38 7.53
N PRO A 90 20.09 -7.94 6.71
CA PRO A 90 19.88 -8.02 5.28
C PRO A 90 18.59 -8.75 4.86
N ALA A 91 18.20 -9.83 5.56
CA ALA A 91 17.00 -10.60 5.24
C ALA A 91 15.73 -9.83 5.61
N GLN A 92 15.74 -9.08 6.71
CA GLN A 92 14.66 -8.18 7.11
C GLN A 92 14.50 -7.01 6.13
N ALA A 93 15.62 -6.42 5.72
CA ALA A 93 15.64 -5.34 4.75
C ALA A 93 15.05 -5.78 3.42
N GLU A 94 15.48 -6.93 2.89
CA GLU A 94 14.99 -7.52 1.64
C GLU A 94 13.55 -8.00 1.77
N GLY A 95 13.19 -8.65 2.88
CA GLY A 95 11.84 -9.15 3.13
C GLY A 95 10.80 -8.04 3.21
N LEU A 96 11.18 -6.88 3.79
CA LEU A 96 10.36 -5.67 3.75
C LEU A 96 10.18 -5.17 2.31
N GLU A 97 11.25 -5.09 1.51
CA GLU A 97 11.14 -4.67 0.11
C GLU A 97 10.25 -5.60 -0.72
N LEU A 98 10.39 -6.91 -0.55
CA LEU A 98 9.52 -7.89 -1.22
C LEU A 98 8.05 -7.73 -0.79
N ASN A 99 7.79 -7.50 0.51
CA ASN A 99 6.43 -7.26 1.00
C ASN A 99 5.83 -5.97 0.40
N LEU A 100 6.61 -4.89 0.35
CA LEU A 100 6.15 -3.62 -0.26
C LEU A 100 5.87 -3.80 -1.76
N LEU A 101 6.72 -4.57 -2.46
CA LEU A 101 6.58 -4.90 -3.87
C LEU A 101 5.32 -5.72 -4.16
N VAL A 102 5.08 -6.81 -3.41
CA VAL A 102 3.89 -7.67 -3.57
C VAL A 102 2.60 -6.88 -3.28
N THR A 103 2.65 -5.92 -2.36
CA THR A 103 1.49 -5.07 -2.03
C THR A 103 1.36 -3.83 -2.93
N GLU A 104 2.27 -3.62 -3.88
CA GLU A 104 2.21 -2.51 -4.83
C GLU A 104 1.14 -2.77 -5.90
N LEU A 105 1.08 -4.00 -6.41
CA LEU A 105 0.02 -4.42 -7.32
C LEU A 105 -1.22 -4.78 -6.52
N SER A 106 -2.33 -4.13 -6.86
CA SER A 106 -3.63 -4.40 -6.26
C SER A 106 -4.63 -4.78 -7.35
N ARG A 107 -5.72 -5.47 -6.97
CA ARG A 107 -6.77 -5.90 -7.90
C ARG A 107 -6.22 -6.73 -9.07
N VAL A 108 -5.42 -7.73 -8.75
CA VAL A 108 -4.84 -8.66 -9.73
C VAL A 108 -5.90 -9.58 -10.31
N PHE A 109 -5.92 -9.71 -11.64
CA PHE A 109 -6.74 -10.68 -12.35
C PHE A 109 -5.85 -11.86 -12.75
N VAL A 110 -6.23 -13.07 -12.32
CA VAL A 110 -5.51 -14.30 -12.62
C VAL A 110 -6.42 -15.20 -13.45
N MET A 111 -5.85 -15.81 -14.49
CA MET A 111 -6.53 -16.80 -15.32
C MET A 111 -5.95 -18.20 -15.06
N PRO A 112 -6.78 -19.26 -15.14
CA PRO A 112 -6.29 -20.64 -15.14
C PRO A 112 -5.26 -20.90 -16.25
N GLU A 113 -4.35 -21.85 -16.00
CA GLU A 113 -3.26 -22.20 -16.93
C GLU A 113 -3.77 -22.77 -18.26
N ASP A 114 -4.96 -23.38 -18.27
CA ASP A 114 -5.58 -23.99 -19.45
C ASP A 114 -6.35 -23.00 -20.34
N VAL A 115 -6.40 -21.72 -19.97
CA VAL A 115 -7.03 -20.68 -20.79
C VAL A 115 -6.22 -20.49 -22.09
N PRO A 116 -6.86 -20.55 -23.27
CA PRO A 116 -6.19 -20.34 -24.55
C PRO A 116 -5.41 -19.03 -24.63
N ALA A 117 -4.23 -19.07 -25.26
CA ALA A 117 -3.31 -17.92 -25.31
C ALA A 117 -3.92 -16.68 -25.99
N ASP A 118 -4.80 -16.88 -26.99
CA ASP A 118 -5.51 -15.81 -27.68
C ASP A 118 -6.54 -15.10 -26.78
N VAL A 119 -7.21 -15.85 -25.89
CA VAL A 119 -8.11 -15.28 -24.88
C VAL A 119 -7.30 -14.46 -23.86
N THR A 120 -6.16 -14.98 -23.41
CA THR A 120 -5.26 -14.26 -22.50
C THR A 120 -4.77 -12.95 -23.13
N GLN A 121 -4.30 -13.01 -24.37
CA GLN A 121 -3.82 -11.84 -25.10
C GLN A 121 -4.92 -10.79 -25.34
N TYR A 122 -6.16 -11.24 -25.61
CA TYR A 122 -7.30 -10.36 -25.75
C TYR A 122 -7.53 -9.54 -24.47
N TRP A 123 -7.54 -10.18 -23.29
CA TRP A 123 -7.74 -9.48 -22.03
C TRP A 123 -6.61 -8.52 -21.72
N GLN A 124 -5.36 -8.94 -21.90
CA GLN A 124 -4.20 -8.06 -21.71
C GLN A 124 -4.30 -6.80 -22.57
N SER A 125 -4.63 -6.98 -23.86
CA SER A 125 -4.80 -5.88 -24.81
C SER A 125 -5.97 -4.96 -24.44
N ALA A 126 -7.07 -5.52 -23.94
CA ALA A 126 -8.22 -4.76 -23.49
C ALA A 126 -7.88 -3.90 -22.25
N PHE A 127 -7.15 -4.45 -21.28
CA PHE A 127 -6.67 -3.69 -20.14
C PHE A 127 -5.69 -2.58 -20.56
N ASP A 128 -4.74 -2.86 -21.46
CA ASP A 128 -3.83 -1.84 -22.01
C ASP A 128 -4.58 -0.66 -22.66
N GLN A 129 -5.73 -0.93 -23.30
CA GLN A 129 -6.56 0.13 -23.90
C GLN A 129 -7.37 0.91 -22.86
N ILE A 130 -7.96 0.23 -21.87
CA ILE A 130 -8.73 0.88 -20.80
C ILE A 130 -7.84 1.86 -20.03
N VAL A 131 -6.58 1.49 -19.78
CA VAL A 131 -5.70 2.30 -18.94
C VAL A 131 -5.16 3.57 -19.63
N VAL A 132 -5.49 3.78 -20.90
CA VAL A 132 -5.21 5.04 -21.59
C VAL A 132 -6.49 5.72 -22.07
N ASP A 133 -7.66 5.14 -21.78
CA ASP A 133 -8.94 5.70 -22.15
C ASP A 133 -9.24 6.98 -21.36
N ALA A 134 -9.54 8.05 -22.06
CA ALA A 134 -9.78 9.36 -21.46
C ALA A 134 -11.01 9.37 -20.55
N THR A 135 -12.06 8.65 -20.91
CA THR A 135 -13.28 8.55 -20.10
C THR A 135 -12.97 7.80 -18.80
N PHE A 136 -12.19 6.72 -18.88
CA PHE A 136 -11.75 5.98 -17.71
C PHE A 136 -10.91 6.85 -16.75
N ILE A 137 -9.94 7.60 -17.27
CA ILE A 137 -9.10 8.51 -16.48
C ILE A 137 -9.92 9.63 -15.83
N GLU A 138 -10.91 10.19 -16.54
CA GLU A 138 -11.84 11.17 -15.98
C GLU A 138 -12.62 10.57 -14.79
N GLN A 139 -13.16 9.36 -14.94
CA GLN A 139 -13.89 8.68 -13.86
C GLN A 139 -12.98 8.34 -12.67
N LEU A 140 -11.72 7.97 -12.91
CA LEU A 140 -10.74 7.74 -11.85
C LEU A 140 -10.47 9.01 -11.05
N THR A 141 -10.37 10.16 -11.73
CA THR A 141 -10.16 11.46 -11.10
C THR A 141 -11.36 11.84 -10.23
N ILE A 142 -12.59 11.64 -10.73
CA ILE A 142 -13.81 11.82 -9.93
C ILE A 142 -13.83 10.91 -8.70
N ALA A 143 -13.32 9.69 -8.84
CA ALA A 143 -13.20 8.73 -7.75
C ALA A 143 -12.02 9.00 -6.79
N GLY A 144 -11.14 9.97 -7.09
CA GLY A 144 -9.97 10.35 -6.30
C GLY A 144 -8.80 9.36 -6.41
N TYR A 145 -8.66 8.68 -7.53
CA TYR A 145 -7.61 7.69 -7.79
C TYR A 145 -6.51 8.20 -8.73
N GLU A 146 -6.50 9.47 -9.14
CA GLU A 146 -5.55 9.99 -10.13
C GLU A 146 -4.08 9.81 -9.72
N GLU A 147 -3.76 9.95 -8.44
CA GLU A 147 -2.39 9.76 -7.93
C GLU A 147 -2.04 8.29 -7.60
N ALA A 148 -3.06 7.46 -7.38
CA ALA A 148 -2.90 6.03 -7.13
C ALA A 148 -3.03 5.20 -8.42
N TYR A 149 -3.18 5.89 -9.55
CA TYR A 149 -3.42 5.28 -10.84
C TYR A 149 -2.15 4.68 -11.43
N GLY A 150 -2.25 3.44 -11.88
CA GLY A 150 -1.18 2.73 -12.55
C GLY A 150 -1.65 1.39 -13.07
N TYR A 151 -0.94 0.86 -14.07
CA TYR A 151 -1.20 -0.46 -14.63
C TYR A 151 0.09 -1.28 -14.56
N GLY A 152 0.04 -2.37 -13.81
CA GLY A 152 1.06 -3.41 -13.85
C GLY A 152 0.66 -4.46 -14.87
N ARG A 153 1.57 -4.78 -15.79
CA ARG A 153 1.38 -5.83 -16.78
C ARG A 153 1.59 -7.22 -16.18
N ALA A 154 1.25 -8.24 -16.96
CA ALA A 154 1.45 -9.62 -16.55
C ALA A 154 2.94 -9.92 -16.29
N GLU A 155 3.84 -9.33 -17.08
CA GLU A 155 5.28 -9.46 -16.93
C GLU A 155 5.75 -8.86 -15.60
N ASP A 156 5.18 -7.73 -15.18
CA ASP A 156 5.51 -7.12 -13.88
C ASP A 156 5.14 -8.06 -12.72
N ILE A 157 4.01 -8.77 -12.82
CA ILE A 157 3.60 -9.76 -11.82
C ILE A 157 4.56 -10.97 -11.83
N GLN A 158 4.93 -11.45 -13.02
CA GLN A 158 5.89 -12.56 -13.16
C GLN A 158 7.24 -12.21 -12.56
N ASP A 159 7.77 -11.02 -12.84
CA ASP A 159 9.02 -10.52 -12.26
C ASP A 159 8.95 -10.49 -10.72
N ILE A 160 7.82 -10.06 -10.15
CA ILE A 160 7.62 -10.06 -8.70
C ILE A 160 7.62 -11.49 -8.15
N ILE A 161 6.93 -12.42 -8.81
CA ILE A 161 6.89 -13.84 -8.41
C ILE A 161 8.29 -14.44 -8.45
N GLU A 162 9.04 -14.22 -9.53
CA GLU A 162 10.42 -14.71 -9.69
C GLU A 162 11.37 -14.14 -8.64
N ARG A 163 11.25 -12.86 -8.31
CA ARG A 163 12.01 -12.22 -7.23
C ARG A 163 11.70 -12.84 -5.87
N VAL A 164 10.43 -13.12 -5.58
CA VAL A 164 10.03 -13.79 -4.34
C VAL A 164 10.55 -15.24 -4.31
N GLN A 165 10.48 -15.96 -5.43
CA GLN A 165 10.94 -17.35 -5.52
C GLN A 165 12.47 -17.49 -5.42
N SER A 166 13.21 -16.52 -5.95
CA SER A 166 14.68 -16.49 -5.90
C SER A 166 15.25 -16.01 -4.56
N ALA A 167 14.43 -15.37 -3.71
CA ALA A 167 14.83 -14.95 -2.38
C ALA A 167 15.15 -16.13 -1.46
N SER A 168 16.01 -15.88 -0.47
CA SER A 168 16.35 -16.88 0.55
C SER A 168 15.11 -17.34 1.33
N GLN A 169 15.15 -18.54 1.91
CA GLN A 169 14.04 -19.01 2.74
C GLN A 169 13.77 -18.06 3.91
N GLU A 170 14.82 -17.56 4.56
CA GLU A 170 14.74 -16.59 5.65
C GLU A 170 14.05 -15.29 5.20
N THR A 171 14.46 -14.72 4.06
CA THR A 171 13.83 -13.53 3.47
C THR A 171 12.34 -13.77 3.19
N ARG A 172 11.98 -14.93 2.62
CA ARG A 172 10.58 -15.28 2.33
C ARG A 172 9.75 -15.40 3.60
N ASP A 173 10.29 -16.02 4.65
CA ASP A 173 9.61 -16.17 5.93
C ASP A 173 9.34 -14.80 6.58
N VAL A 174 10.29 -13.87 6.49
CA VAL A 174 10.08 -12.48 6.91
C VAL A 174 8.96 -11.81 6.10
N ALA A 175 9.02 -11.89 4.77
CA ALA A 175 8.02 -11.27 3.90
C ALA A 175 6.60 -11.82 4.14
N LEU A 176 6.47 -13.13 4.39
CA LEU A 176 5.21 -13.79 4.73
C LEU A 176 4.70 -13.36 6.11
N GLY A 177 5.59 -13.26 7.10
CA GLY A 177 5.27 -12.75 8.43
C GLY A 177 4.70 -11.32 8.38
N LEU A 178 5.33 -10.43 7.60
CA LEU A 178 4.88 -9.05 7.38
C LEU A 178 3.51 -8.96 6.68
N SER A 179 3.18 -9.95 5.84
CA SER A 179 1.91 -9.99 5.12
C SER A 179 0.72 -10.35 6.04
N GLY A 180 0.98 -10.75 7.29
CA GLY A 180 -0.04 -11.30 8.20
C GLY A 180 -0.52 -12.69 7.80
N VAL A 181 0.09 -13.29 6.76
CA VAL A 181 -0.23 -14.62 6.21
C VAL A 181 0.70 -15.69 6.78
N GLY A 182 1.83 -15.32 7.40
CA GLY A 182 2.82 -16.25 7.94
C GLY A 182 2.30 -17.27 8.98
N ASN A 183 1.08 -17.09 9.49
CA ASN A 183 0.41 -18.04 10.40
C ASN A 183 -0.78 -18.79 9.76
N LEU A 184 -1.07 -18.58 8.48
CA LEU A 184 -2.14 -19.30 7.77
C LEU A 184 -1.64 -20.70 7.40
N THR A 185 -2.02 -21.68 8.20
CA THR A 185 -1.99 -23.09 7.80
C THR A 185 -3.16 -23.34 6.87
N VAL A 186 -2.89 -23.49 5.57
CA VAL A 186 -3.86 -24.04 4.63
C VAL A 186 -3.81 -25.55 4.82
N ASN A 187 -4.84 -26.12 5.44
CA ASN A 187 -5.06 -27.57 5.48
C ASN A 187 -5.53 -28.07 4.11
#